data_AF-A0A9D6LSC0-F1
#
_entry.id   AF-A0A9D6LSC0-F1
#
_cell.length_a   1.000
_cell.length_b   1.000
_cell.length_c   1.000
_cell.angle_alpha   90.00
_cell.angle_beta   90.00
_cell.angle_gamma   90.00
#
_symmetry.space_group_name_H-M   'P 1'
#
loop_
_entity.id
_entity.type
_entity.pdbx_description
1 polymer ?
#
loop_
_entity_poly.entity_id
_entity_poly.type
_entity_poly.pdbx_seq_one_letter_code
_entity_poly.pdbx_strand_id
1 'polypeptide(L)' 'MKRATITLPDDLDAALETYLREQEVSPALTAVVQIALREYLAGRGYLPPSRPLRITPASKGSGKKDGSLNHDRYLAQR' A
#
# COMPACT_ATOMS: atom_id res chain seq x y z
N MET A 1 6.04 22.29 -8.10
CA MET A 1 6.52 20.99 -8.61
C MET A 1 8.01 20.86 -8.33
N LYS A 2 8.49 19.66 -7.97
CA LYS A 2 9.92 19.36 -7.82
C LYS A 2 10.37 18.59 -9.07
N ARG A 3 11.53 18.94 -9.63
CA ARG A 3 12.15 18.24 -10.78
C ARG A 3 13.40 17.52 -10.31
N ALA A 4 13.60 16.29 -10.77
CA ALA A 4 14.79 15.48 -10.52
C ALA A 4 15.14 14.69 -11.77
N THR A 5 16.44 14.41 -11.95
CA THR A 5 16.95 13.48 -12.96
C THR A 5 17.40 12.23 -12.24
N ILE A 6 16.95 11.07 -12.70
CA ILE A 6 17.20 9.77 -12.08
C ILE A 6 17.71 8.84 -13.18
N THR A 7 18.78 8.12 -12.91
CA THR A 7 19.25 7.02 -13.75
C THR A 7 18.67 5.74 -13.20
N LEU A 8 18.00 4.95 -14.04
CA LEU A 8 17.49 3.63 -13.67
C LEU A 8 18.58 2.59 -13.93
N PRO A 9 18.80 1.63 -13.02
CA PRO A 9 19.66 0.48 -13.28
C PRO A 9 19.03 -0.43 -14.34
N ASP A 10 19.90 -1.20 -15.04
CA ASP A 10 19.53 -1.99 -16.22
C ASP A 10 18.37 -2.96 -15.98
N ASP A 11 18.27 -3.54 -14.77
CA ASP A 11 17.21 -4.46 -14.39
C ASP A 11 15.84 -3.76 -14.33
N LEU A 12 15.79 -2.56 -13.76
CA LEU A 12 14.57 -1.76 -13.70
C LEU A 12 14.19 -1.19 -15.07
N ASP A 13 15.17 -0.80 -15.88
CA ASP A 13 14.94 -0.32 -17.24
C ASP A 13 14.33 -1.43 -18.11
N ALA A 14 14.90 -2.63 -18.08
CA ALA A 14 14.39 -3.78 -18.83
C ALA A 14 12.97 -4.20 -18.38
N ALA A 15 12.70 -4.17 -17.08
CA ALA A 15 11.37 -4.47 -16.54
C ALA A 15 10.33 -3.42 -16.96
N LEU A 16 10.70 -2.14 -16.91
CA LEU A 16 9.86 -1.02 -17.32
C LEU A 16 9.54 -1.06 -18.82
N GLU A 17 10.53 -1.34 -19.67
CA GLU A 17 10.34 -1.48 -21.11
C GLU A 17 9.41 -2.65 -21.45
N THR A 18 9.54 -3.76 -20.74
CA THR A 18 8.62 -4.91 -20.88
C THR A 18 7.20 -4.51 -20.51
N TYR A 19 7.02 -3.88 -19.35
CA TYR A 19 5.72 -3.37 -18.91
C TYR A 19 5.08 -2.42 -19.94
N LEU A 20 5.83 -1.44 -20.46
CA LEU A 20 5.30 -0.46 -21.41
C LEU A 20 4.87 -1.08 -22.76
N ARG A 21 5.56 -2.15 -23.20
CA ARG A 21 5.25 -2.88 -24.43
C ARG A 21 4.01 -3.76 -24.30
N GLU A 22 3.73 -4.29 -23.12
CA GLU A 22 2.57 -5.16 -22.87
C GLU A 22 1.24 -4.38 -22.79
N GLN A 23 1.30 -3.07 -22.57
CA GLN A 23 0.11 -2.23 -22.47
C GLN A 23 -0.44 -1.86 -23.86
N GLU A 24 -1.73 -2.14 -24.09
CA GLU A 24 -2.45 -1.73 -25.31
C GLU A 24 -2.37 -0.22 -25.57
N VAL A 25 -2.32 0.58 -24.50
CA VAL A 25 -2.03 2.01 -24.54
C VAL A 25 -0.85 2.27 -23.62
N SER A 26 0.33 2.50 -24.19
CA SER A 26 1.54 2.74 -23.40
C SER A 26 1.39 4.00 -22.55
N PRO A 27 1.42 3.88 -21.21
CA PRO A 27 1.34 5.03 -20.33
C PRO A 27 2.61 5.88 -20.45
N ALA A 28 2.50 7.19 -20.23
CA ALA A 28 3.67 8.04 -20.15
C ALA A 28 4.57 7.56 -18.98
N LEU A 29 5.89 7.48 -19.21
CA LEU A 29 6.87 7.11 -18.18
C LEU A 29 6.70 7.92 -16.89
N THR A 30 6.40 9.21 -17.03
CA THR A 30 6.13 10.11 -15.89
C THR A 30 4.95 9.66 -15.05
N ALA A 31 3.89 9.11 -15.65
CA ALA A 31 2.74 8.57 -14.94
C ALA A 31 3.11 7.30 -14.16
N VAL A 32 3.88 6.39 -14.79
CA VAL A 32 4.36 5.16 -14.15
C VAL A 32 5.21 5.50 -12.92
N VAL A 33 6.18 6.41 -13.07
CA VAL A 33 7.06 6.84 -11.96
C VAL A 33 6.25 7.54 -10.86
N GLN A 34 5.25 8.35 -11.20
CA GLN A 34 4.39 9.00 -10.20
C GLN A 34 3.54 7.99 -9.41
N ILE A 35 3.02 6.96 -10.08
CA ILE A 35 2.28 5.88 -9.43
C ILE A 35 3.20 5.11 -8.49
N ALA A 36 4.37 4.67 -8.98
CA ALA A 36 5.34 3.93 -8.18
C ALA A 36 5.80 4.73 -6.95
N LEU A 37 6.10 6.02 -7.12
CA LEU A 37 6.48 6.88 -6.00
C LEU A 37 5.35 7.06 -4.99
N ARG A 38 4.10 7.16 -5.46
CA ARG A 38 2.92 7.23 -4.60
C ARG A 38 2.77 5.96 -3.78
N GLU A 39 2.88 4.79 -4.40
CA GLU A 39 2.76 3.51 -3.70
C GLU A 39 3.89 3.32 -2.68
N TYR A 40 5.13 3.65 -3.06
CA TYR A 40 6.28 3.61 -2.16
C TYR A 40 6.09 4.46 -0.91
N LEU A 41 5.61 5.71 -1.08
CA LEU A 41 5.36 6.62 0.04
C LEU A 41 4.14 6.20 0.86
N ALA A 42 3.10 5.66 0.24
CA ALA A 42 1.93 5.14 0.94
C ALA A 42 2.27 3.93 1.82
N GLY A 43 3.04 2.97 1.32
CA GLY A 43 3.48 1.80 2.09
C GLY A 43 4.35 2.17 3.30
N ARG A 44 4.97 3.36 3.28
CA ARG A 44 5.76 3.93 4.39
C ARG A 44 4.96 4.84 5.33
N GLY A 45 3.67 5.08 5.04
CA GLY A 45 2.82 5.95 5.85
C GLY A 45 3.01 7.44 5.61
N TYR A 46 3.73 7.85 4.56
CA TYR A 46 3.91 9.27 4.20
C TYR A 46 2.76 9.84 3.38
N LEU A 47 1.86 8.98 2.88
CA LEU A 47 0.64 9.41 2.22
C LEU A 47 -0.59 8.91 2.99
N PRO A 48 -1.67 9.71 3.02
CA PRO A 48 -2.94 9.25 3.58
C PRO A 48 -3.42 8.01 2.81
N PRO A 49 -4.03 7.03 3.51
CA PRO A 49 -4.54 5.85 2.85
C PRO A 49 -5.61 6.25 1.83
N SER A 50 -5.58 5.64 0.63
CA SER A 50 -6.55 5.93 -0.43
C SER A 50 -8.00 5.67 -0.01
N ARG A 51 -8.21 4.88 1.05
CA ARG A 51 -9.52 4.63 1.63
C ARG A 51 -9.39 4.50 3.15
N PRO A 52 -10.30 5.11 3.93
CA PRO A 52 -10.35 4.89 5.37
C PRO A 52 -10.58 3.41 5.69
N LEU A 53 -9.96 2.93 6.75
CA LEU A 53 -10.23 1.60 7.30
C LEU A 53 -11.72 1.53 7.68
N ARG A 54 -12.48 0.67 7.00
CA ARG A 54 -13.88 0.42 7.32
C ARG A 54 -13.98 -0.92 8.02
N ILE A 55 -13.92 -0.88 9.35
CA ILE A 55 -14.18 -2.06 10.17
C ILE A 55 -15.69 -2.30 10.14
N THR A 56 -16.11 -3.47 9.66
CA THR A 56 -17.48 -3.95 9.85
C THR A 56 -17.47 -4.87 11.06
N PRO A 57 -17.97 -4.43 12.23
CA PRO A 57 -17.99 -5.27 13.41
C PRO A 57 -18.82 -6.53 13.15
N ALA A 58 -18.41 -7.66 13.73
CA ALA A 58 -19.22 -8.87 13.68
C ALA A 58 -20.59 -8.62 14.35
N SER A 59 -21.66 -9.18 13.78
CA SER A 59 -23.02 -9.05 14.32
C SER A 59 -23.15 -9.63 15.73
N LYS A 60 -22.34 -10.63 16.06
CA LYS A 60 -22.18 -11.18 17.41
C LYS A 60 -20.74 -10.95 17.86
N GLY A 61 -20.57 -10.08 18.86
CA GLY A 61 -19.28 -9.86 19.51
C GLY A 61 -18.85 -11.07 20.37
N SER A 62 -17.63 -11.03 20.88
CA SER A 62 -17.07 -12.05 21.78
C SER A 62 -17.75 -12.12 23.15
N GLY A 63 -18.72 -11.23 23.43
CA GLY A 63 -19.37 -11.08 24.74
C GLY A 63 -18.50 -10.37 25.80
N LYS A 64 -17.25 -10.04 25.48
CA LYS A 64 -16.29 -9.42 26.39
C LYS A 64 -16.21 -7.92 26.11
N LYS A 65 -16.43 -7.09 27.14
CA LYS A 65 -16.47 -5.62 27.02
C LYS A 65 -15.08 -4.97 27.03
N ASP A 66 -14.11 -5.68 27.55
CA ASP A 66 -12.72 -5.25 27.84
C ASP A 66 -11.70 -6.17 27.17
N GLY A 67 -12.13 -6.99 26.20
CA GLY A 67 -11.26 -7.94 25.51
C GLY A 67 -10.06 -7.30 24.80
N SER A 68 -10.19 -6.04 24.37
CA SER A 68 -9.10 -5.25 23.78
C SER A 68 -8.10 -4.69 24.81
N LEU A 69 -8.50 -4.58 26.07
CA LEU A 69 -7.65 -4.09 27.17
C LEU A 69 -6.98 -5.26 27.90
N ASN A 70 -7.73 -6.32 28.15
CA ASN A 70 -7.29 -7.48 28.94
C ASN A 70 -7.00 -8.71 28.05
N HIS A 71 -6.46 -8.47 26.85
CA HIS A 71 -6.23 -9.50 25.83
C HIS A 71 -5.44 -10.71 26.36
N ASP A 72 -4.33 -10.45 27.06
CA ASP A 72 -3.44 -11.49 27.58
C ASP A 72 -4.13 -12.38 28.62
N ARG A 73 -4.94 -11.77 29.51
CA ARG A 73 -5.76 -12.49 30.50
C ARG A 73 -6.72 -13.45 29.82
N TYR A 74 -7.32 -13.05 28.69
CA TYR A 74 -8.26 -13.89 27.97
C TYR A 74 -7.61 -14.96 27.10
N LEU A 75 -6.38 -14.74 26.62
CA LEU A 75 -5.61 -15.74 25.89
C LEU A 75 -5.00 -16.80 26.81
N ALA A 76 -4.62 -16.43 28.03
CA ALA A 76 -4.04 -17.35 29.01
C ALA A 76 -5.06 -18.29 29.69
N GLN A 77 -6.36 -18.01 29.56
CA GLN A 77 -7.45 -18.79 30.19
C GLN A 77 -8.08 -19.83 29.23
N ARG A 78 -7.39 -20.17 28.14
CA ARG A 78 -7.90 -21.07 27.10
C ARG A 78 -7.35 -22.48 27.24
#